data_AF-A0A0A6VIA1-F1
#
_entry.id   AF-A0A0A6VIA1-F1
#
_cell.length_a   1.000
_cell.length_b   1.000
_cell.length_c   1.000
_cell.angle_alpha   90.00
_cell.angle_beta   90.00
_cell.angle_gamma   90.00
#
_symmetry.space_group_name_H-M   'P 1'
#
loop_
_entity.id
_entity.type
_entity.pdbx_description
1 polymer ?
#
loop_
_entity_poly.entity_id
_entity_poly.type
_entity_poly.pdbx_seq_one_letter_code
_entity_poly.pdbx_strand_id
1 'polypeptide(L)'
;MQTVTNFPRFIPSYKRLKENQNKVFTVEFYHHDVNSEPTFSTISLASDIFLEKIENEGTFITIRLTGLDLTFGEKNYNTNLSDDGVVFSSKHDDETYFLIHFS
;
A
#
# COMPACT_ATOMS: atom_id res chain seq x y z
N MET A 1 17.67 24.29 -0.40
CA MET A 1 16.30 23.89 -0.75
C MET A 1 16.40 22.62 -1.56
N GLN A 2 16.11 21.46 -0.97
CA GLN A 2 16.03 20.22 -1.74
C GLN A 2 14.68 20.21 -2.43
N THR A 3 14.70 20.26 -3.75
CA THR A 3 13.57 19.92 -4.61
C THR A 3 13.07 18.55 -4.19
N VAL A 4 11.83 18.47 -3.71
CA VAL A 4 11.13 17.21 -3.47
C VAL A 4 11.02 16.51 -4.83
N THR A 5 11.96 15.61 -5.11
CA THR A 5 11.92 14.79 -6.30
C THR A 5 10.67 13.93 -6.20
N ASN A 6 9.77 14.09 -7.17
CA ASN A 6 8.64 13.21 -7.44
C ASN A 6 9.16 11.76 -7.43
N PHE A 7 8.90 11.00 -6.36
CA PHE A 7 9.17 9.57 -6.36
C PHE A 7 7.85 8.85 -6.61
N PRO A 8 7.59 8.34 -7.83
CA PRO A 8 6.63 7.27 -7.98
C PRO A 8 7.21 6.04 -7.25
N ARG A 9 7.03 5.97 -5.92
CA ARG A 9 7.54 4.89 -5.07
C ARG A 9 6.78 3.58 -5.27
N PHE A 10 5.90 3.48 -6.27
CA PHE A 10 5.17 2.26 -6.59
C PHE A 10 6.11 1.08 -6.82
N ILE A 11 7.13 1.24 -7.67
CA ILE A 11 8.08 0.16 -7.93
C ILE A 11 8.90 -0.21 -6.67
N PRO A 12 9.51 0.73 -5.93
CA PRO A 12 10.15 0.43 -4.64
C PRO A 12 9.21 -0.24 -3.62
N SER A 13 7.98 0.22 -3.50
CA SER A 13 6.99 -0.30 -2.55
C SER A 13 6.56 -1.71 -2.92
N TYR A 14 6.30 -1.97 -4.20
CA TYR A 14 6.07 -3.33 -4.70
C TYR A 14 7.23 -4.26 -4.37
N LYS A 15 8.48 -3.83 -4.62
CA LYS A 15 9.66 -4.64 -4.30
C LYS A 15 9.71 -4.97 -2.80
N ARG A 16 9.50 -3.98 -1.93
CA ARG A 16 9.47 -4.19 -0.48
C ARG A 16 8.37 -5.19 -0.07
N LEU A 17 7.18 -5.08 -0.62
CA LEU A 17 6.09 -6.02 -0.38
C LEU A 17 6.46 -7.43 -0.85
N LYS A 18 7.01 -7.57 -2.06
CA LYS A 18 7.38 -8.85 -2.65
C LYS A 18 8.52 -9.54 -1.88
N GLU A 19 9.51 -8.78 -1.43
CA GLU A 19 10.61 -9.26 -0.58
C GLU A 19 10.11 -9.83 0.75
N ASN A 20 8.96 -9.35 1.25
CA ASN A 20 8.36 -9.77 2.51
C ASN A 20 7.12 -10.67 2.30
N GLN A 21 6.83 -11.17 1.09
CA GLN A 21 5.61 -11.96 0.80
C GLN A 21 5.40 -13.16 1.73
N ASN A 22 6.47 -13.77 2.22
CA ASN A 22 6.41 -14.94 3.10
C ASN A 22 6.20 -14.59 4.59
N LYS A 23 6.10 -13.30 4.93
CA LYS A 23 5.80 -12.83 6.29
C LYS A 23 4.31 -12.66 6.50
N VAL A 24 3.91 -12.47 7.75
CA VAL A 24 2.52 -12.12 8.09
C VAL A 24 2.33 -10.63 7.82
N PHE A 25 1.30 -10.30 7.05
CA PHE A 25 0.93 -8.93 6.75
C PHE A 25 -0.12 -8.48 7.75
N THR A 26 0.13 -7.37 8.43
CA THR A 26 -0.90 -6.60 9.13
C THR A 26 -1.28 -5.45 8.22
N VAL A 27 -2.52 -5.43 7.76
CA VAL A 27 -3.04 -4.35 6.92
C VAL A 27 -4.09 -3.58 7.68
N GLU A 28 -3.88 -2.28 7.77
CA GLU A 28 -4.74 -1.35 8.48
C GLU A 28 -5.20 -0.27 7.51
N PHE A 29 -6.49 0.04 7.55
CA PHE A 29 -7.12 1.11 6.79
C PHE A 29 -7.62 2.18 7.75
N TYR A 30 -7.25 3.42 7.47
CA TYR A 30 -7.59 4.59 8.26
C TYR A 30 -8.34 5.60 7.40
N HIS A 31 -9.32 6.25 8.03
CA HIS A 31 -10.03 7.43 7.52
C HIS A 31 -10.22 8.36 8.73
N HIS A 32 -9.63 9.57 8.72
CA HIS A 32 -9.46 10.43 9.90
C HIS A 32 -10.76 10.86 10.61
N ASP A 33 -11.94 10.66 10.01
CA ASP A 33 -13.24 10.87 10.66
C ASP A 33 -13.52 9.90 11.82
N VAL A 34 -12.72 8.84 11.98
CA VAL A 34 -12.83 7.88 13.08
C VAL A 34 -11.62 8.07 14.01
N ASN A 35 -11.82 7.95 15.33
CA ASN A 35 -10.76 8.02 16.37
C ASN A 35 -9.49 7.23 15.95
N SER A 36 -8.35 7.47 16.62
CA SER A 36 -6.97 6.99 16.33
C SER A 36 -6.73 5.49 16.07
N GLU A 37 -7.78 4.69 15.93
CA GLU A 37 -7.80 3.27 15.59
C GLU A 37 -8.10 3.08 14.09
N PRO A 38 -7.61 1.99 13.47
CA PRO A 38 -7.96 1.69 12.09
C PRO A 38 -9.44 1.34 11.95
N THR A 39 -10.09 1.92 10.95
CA THR A 39 -11.47 1.58 10.54
C THR A 39 -11.61 0.11 10.14
N PHE A 40 -10.55 -0.46 9.55
CA PHE A 40 -10.46 -1.87 9.23
C PHE A 40 -9.03 -2.37 9.46
N SER A 41 -8.89 -3.56 10.04
CA SER A 41 -7.60 -4.22 10.20
C SER A 41 -7.73 -5.70 9.87
N THR A 42 -6.71 -6.26 9.21
CA THR A 42 -6.61 -7.69 8.94
C THR A 42 -5.17 -8.16 9.10
N ILE A 43 -5.02 -9.41 9.53
CA ILE A 43 -3.73 -10.07 9.69
C ILE A 43 -3.77 -11.37 8.89
N SER A 44 -2.97 -11.46 7.83
CA SER A 44 -2.97 -12.60 6.92
C SER A 44 -1.63 -12.79 6.23
N LEU A 45 -1.34 -14.01 5.78
CA LEU A 45 -0.32 -14.24 4.76
C LEU A 45 -0.82 -13.72 3.40
N ALA A 46 0.10 -13.17 2.61
CA ALA A 46 -0.15 -12.86 1.21
C ALA A 46 0.10 -14.12 0.37
N SER A 47 -0.93 -14.64 -0.31
CA SER A 47 -0.73 -15.75 -1.24
C SER A 47 0.00 -15.30 -2.49
N ASP A 48 -0.25 -14.05 -2.92
CA ASP A 48 0.51 -13.43 -4.01
C ASP A 48 0.55 -11.91 -3.90
N ILE A 49 1.55 -11.33 -4.55
CA ILE A 49 1.74 -9.88 -4.70
C ILE A 49 2.23 -9.65 -6.12
N PHE A 50 1.49 -8.87 -6.90
CA PHE A 50 1.79 -8.63 -8.31
C PHE A 50 1.73 -7.16 -8.68
N LEU A 51 2.51 -6.82 -9.71
CA LEU A 51 2.61 -5.50 -10.29
C LEU A 51 2.09 -5.57 -11.73
N GLU A 52 1.07 -4.79 -12.03
CA GLU A 52 0.50 -4.69 -13.38
C GLU A 52 0.72 -3.28 -13.93
N LYS A 53 1.11 -3.18 -15.20
CA LYS A 53 1.19 -1.90 -15.90
C LYS A 53 0.17 -1.90 -17.03
N ILE A 54 -0.82 -1.03 -16.91
CA ILE A 54 -1.89 -0.90 -17.89
C ILE A 54 -1.63 0.37 -18.70
N GLU A 55 -1.68 0.24 -20.03
CA GLU A 55 -1.49 1.37 -20.95
C GLU A 55 -2.51 2.48 -20.64
N ASN A 56 -2.05 3.73 -20.57
CA ASN A 56 -2.85 4.91 -20.23
C ASN A 56 -3.47 4.94 -18.81
N GLU A 57 -3.43 3.84 -18.06
CA GLU A 57 -3.94 3.75 -16.68
C GLU A 57 -2.85 3.78 -15.61
N GLY A 58 -1.61 3.44 -15.96
CA GLY A 58 -0.47 3.49 -15.06
C GLY A 58 -0.20 2.16 -14.35
N THR A 59 0.48 2.24 -13.22
CA THR A 59 0.95 1.06 -12.48
C THR A 59 -0.01 0.68 -11.36
N PHE A 60 -0.27 -0.62 -11.18
CA PHE A 60 -1.10 -1.17 -10.12
C PHE A 60 -0.31 -2.17 -9.30
N ILE A 61 -0.48 -2.13 -7.98
CA ILE A 61 0.02 -3.14 -7.04
C ILE A 61 -1.18 -3.83 -6.44
N THR A 62 -1.20 -5.16 -6.54
CA THR A 62 -2.23 -5.97 -5.90
C THR A 62 -1.60 -6.91 -4.89
N ILE A 63 -2.17 -6.95 -3.69
CA ILE A 63 -1.81 -7.87 -2.60
C ILE A 63 -3.02 -8.79 -2.41
N ARG A 64 -2.82 -10.08 -2.67
CA ARG A 64 -3.84 -11.10 -2.44
C ARG A 64 -3.64 -11.72 -1.07
N LEU A 65 -4.52 -11.38 -0.15
CA LEU A 65 -4.63 -11.97 1.18
C LEU A 65 -5.70 -13.06 1.17
N THR A 66 -5.78 -13.84 2.25
CA THR A 66 -6.82 -14.86 2.38
C THR A 66 -8.18 -14.18 2.54
N GLY A 67 -9.02 -14.25 1.51
CA GLY A 67 -10.37 -13.66 1.51
C GLY A 67 -10.45 -12.17 1.19
N LEU A 68 -9.33 -11.53 0.83
CA LEU A 68 -9.28 -10.10 0.48
C LEU A 68 -8.20 -9.81 -0.56
N ASP A 69 -8.57 -9.15 -1.65
CA ASP A 69 -7.63 -8.56 -2.61
C ASP A 69 -7.57 -7.04 -2.36
N LEU A 70 -6.36 -6.52 -2.16
CA LEU A 70 -6.09 -5.09 -2.03
C LEU A 70 -5.36 -4.60 -3.27
N THR A 71 -6.00 -3.71 -4.04
CA THR A 71 -5.45 -3.17 -5.28
C THR A 71 -5.26 -1.67 -5.18
N PHE A 72 -4.03 -1.21 -5.41
CA PHE A 72 -3.65 0.20 -5.37
C PHE A 72 -3.19 0.62 -6.76
N GLY A 73 -3.78 1.68 -7.32
CA GLY A 73 -3.39 2.26 -8.60
C GLY A 73 -2.60 3.55 -8.42
N GLU A 74 -1.53 3.72 -9.20
CA GLU A 74 -0.63 4.88 -9.17
C GLU A 74 -1.34 6.20 -9.42
N LYS A 75 -2.46 6.21 -10.15
CA LYS A 75 -3.29 7.41 -10.34
C LYS A 75 -4.01 7.86 -9.07
N ASN A 76 -4.35 6.92 -8.18
CA ASN A 76 -5.21 7.16 -7.03
C ASN A 76 -4.47 7.17 -5.70
N TYR A 77 -3.28 6.57 -5.64
CA TYR A 77 -2.50 6.46 -4.41
C TYR A 77 -1.09 7.00 -4.59
N ASN A 78 -0.58 7.64 -3.54
CA ASN A 78 0.85 7.78 -3.32
C ASN A 78 1.34 6.57 -2.51
N THR A 79 2.63 6.26 -2.61
CA THR A 79 3.25 5.23 -1.78
C THR A 79 4.43 5.78 -1.02
N ASN A 80 4.64 5.26 0.18
CA ASN A 80 5.81 5.54 0.98
C ASN A 80 6.33 4.27 1.66
N LEU A 81 7.64 4.22 1.89
CA LEU A 81 8.27 3.16 2.66
C LEU A 81 8.34 3.61 4.11
N SER A 82 7.90 2.77 5.04
CA SER A 82 8.28 2.86 6.45
C SER A 82 9.38 1.84 6.74
N ASP A 83 9.99 1.93 7.93
CA ASP A 83 11.04 1.00 8.33
C ASP A 83 10.54 -0.45 8.36
N ASP A 84 9.26 -0.63 8.69
CA ASP A 84 8.59 -1.90 8.96
C ASP A 84 7.40 -2.20 8.02
N GLY A 85 7.22 -1.39 6.97
CA GLY A 85 5.99 -1.42 6.19
C GLY A 85 5.99 -0.59 4.90
N VAL A 86 4.82 -0.55 4.28
CA VAL A 86 4.48 0.29 3.14
C VAL A 86 3.19 1.04 3.45
N VAL A 87 3.17 2.33 3.17
CA VAL A 87 1.98 3.19 3.30
C VAL A 87 1.43 3.51 1.92
N PHE A 88 0.13 3.34 1.73
CA PHE A 88 -0.62 3.81 0.57
C PHE A 88 -1.57 4.91 1.00
N SER A 89 -1.30 6.16 0.60
CA SER A 89 -2.18 7.30 0.91
C SER A 89 -2.99 7.70 -0.31
N SER A 90 -4.27 7.98 -0.14
CA SER A 90 -5.12 8.45 -1.24
C SER A 90 -4.61 9.80 -1.77
N LYS A 91 -4.77 10.02 -3.08
CA LYS A 91 -4.51 11.29 -3.76
C LYS A 91 -5.74 12.19 -3.79
N HIS A 92 -6.91 11.63 -3.53
CA HIS A 92 -8.20 12.32 -3.64
C HIS A 92 -8.80 12.66 -2.26
N ASP A 93 -8.18 12.15 -1.21
CA ASP A 93 -8.61 12.27 0.18
C ASP A 93 -7.36 12.17 1.07
N ASP A 94 -6.97 13.27 1.69
CA ASP A 94 -5.77 13.36 2.53
C ASP A 94 -5.93 12.67 3.89
N GLU A 95 -7.15 12.27 4.23
CA GLU A 95 -7.50 11.56 5.45
C GLU A 95 -7.49 10.03 5.30
N THR A 96 -7.43 9.54 4.06
CA THR A 96 -7.49 8.11 3.75
C THR A 96 -6.12 7.52 3.46
N TYR A 97 -5.75 6.49 4.23
CA TYR A 97 -4.54 5.71 3.97
C TYR A 97 -4.62 4.26 4.44
N PHE A 98 -3.77 3.44 3.85
CA PHE A 98 -3.50 2.08 4.29
C PHE A 98 -2.07 1.98 4.82
N LEU A 99 -1.91 1.30 5.94
CA LEU A 99 -0.64 0.90 6.51
C LEU A 99 -0.48 -0.60 6.36
N ILE A 100 0.63 -1.05 5.78
CA ILE A 100 0.91 -2.47 5.55
C ILE A 100 2.23 -2.81 6.22
N HIS A 101 2.15 -3.48 7.38
CA HIS A 101 3.30 -3.97 8.13
C HIS A 101 3.57 -5.45 7.85
N PHE A 102 4.82 -5.86 8.02
CA PHE A 102 5.21 -7.28 7.87
C PHE A 102 6.06 -7.76 9.05
N SER A 103 5.58 -8.80 9.73
CA SER A 103 6.21 -9.43 10.90
C SER A 103 6.66 -10.87 10.61
#